data_AF-A0AAW5D7B6-F1
#
_entry.id   AF-A0AAW5D7B6-F1
#
_cell.length_a   1.000
_cell.length_b   1.000
_cell.length_c   1.000
_cell.angle_alpha   90.00
_cell.angle_beta   90.00
_cell.angle_gamma   90.00
#
_symmetry.space_group_name_H-M   'P 1'
#
loop_
_entity.id
_entity.type
_entity.pdbx_description
1 polymer ?
#
loop_
_entity_poly.entity_id
_entity_poly.type
_entity_poly.pdbx_seq_one_letter_code
_entity_poly.pdbx_strand_id
1 'polypeptide(L)'
;MLLSQLNAAASPLTHEQLQKLQGLVGELNPIQQAWVSGYLAATANSAALSGIAGQATAGADESAPLTILFGSQTGNAKGVANQIKAQAEARGLTTKLVNMADYKPANLKKEKFLVIAVSTYGEGEPPEDAEALHEFLAGKKAPKLEGVKQAVIGLGDSSYEFFCQTAKDFEARLAALGAEIAVPRADLDVDYEAEAEAWIAQALDALEPALKAQQQVGGGNVISMPFGAPQAAASQYTKQNPFAAELSVVQKITGRNSSKDVRHIEISLEGSDITYQPGDSLGVYFLNDPQEVAAVIDVLKIDKAQTVKIGELSVSLETALIEHLELTQSYPGFVEKYAIATGNEELSALANDKAALRAYIEERQIFDVIKQNPANIEAQALVDCCRKLQARLYSIASSQAEVEDEVHLTVGLVEFDTFGEKHFGGCSGYLANRAEEGTKVKVFSEHNDNFRLPVDNATPVIMVGPGTGIAPFRAFLQEREARDAEGENWLFFGNPHFTEDFLYQVEIQKYVKSGLLTHVDLAFSRDQAEKIYVQDRLREKGEAVFAWLEKGAHFYVCGDASRMAKDVHQALIDIIKTHGGKDDEQAEQYLKALRSANRYQKDVY
;
A
#
# COMPACT_ATOMS: atom_id res chain seq x y z
N MET A 1 -23.25 -35.29 17.94
CA MET A 1 -24.34 -36.29 18.01
C MET A 1 -24.89 -36.45 16.61
N LEU A 2 -25.15 -37.66 16.15
CA LEU A 2 -25.82 -37.87 14.86
C LEU A 2 -27.29 -37.44 15.00
N LEU A 3 -27.84 -36.79 13.97
CA LEU A 3 -29.21 -36.27 14.00
C LEU A 3 -30.27 -37.37 14.26
N SER A 4 -29.93 -38.61 13.89
CA SER A 4 -30.70 -39.83 14.14
C SER A 4 -30.79 -40.25 15.62
N GLN A 5 -30.00 -39.63 16.50
CA GLN A 5 -29.95 -39.92 17.93
C GLN A 5 -30.56 -38.80 18.80
N LEU A 6 -31.04 -37.72 18.17
CA LEU A 6 -31.74 -36.64 18.88
C LEU A 6 -33.14 -37.09 19.29
N ASN A 7 -33.45 -37.00 20.58
CA ASN A 7 -34.78 -37.20 21.12
C ASN A 7 -35.41 -35.83 21.47
N ALA A 8 -36.73 -35.71 21.43
CA ALA A 8 -37.45 -34.46 21.65
C ALA A 8 -37.20 -33.84 23.04
N ALA A 9 -36.81 -34.65 24.04
CA ALA A 9 -36.42 -34.16 25.37
C ALA A 9 -35.06 -33.44 25.39
N ALA A 10 -34.24 -33.57 24.34
CA ALA A 10 -32.89 -33.00 24.23
C ALA A 10 -32.77 -31.96 23.09
N SER A 11 -33.91 -31.49 22.54
CA SER A 11 -33.96 -30.54 21.44
C SER A 11 -34.99 -29.45 21.75
N PRO A 12 -34.77 -28.18 21.34
CA PRO A 12 -35.79 -27.14 21.43
C PRO A 12 -36.96 -27.32 20.43
N LEU A 13 -36.93 -28.36 19.59
CA LEU A 13 -37.94 -28.65 18.57
C LEU A 13 -39.10 -29.48 19.14
N THR A 14 -40.33 -29.23 18.66
CA THR A 14 -41.48 -30.09 18.99
C THR A 14 -41.32 -31.49 18.37
N HIS A 15 -42.04 -32.47 18.90
CA HIS A 15 -41.97 -33.85 18.40
C HIS A 15 -42.28 -33.95 16.90
N GLU A 16 -43.24 -33.17 16.41
CA GLU A 16 -43.61 -33.10 14.99
C GLU A 16 -42.52 -32.44 14.13
N GLN A 17 -41.89 -31.37 14.64
CA GLN A 17 -40.78 -30.70 13.94
C GLN A 17 -39.54 -31.59 13.85
N LEU A 18 -39.25 -32.35 14.90
CA LEU A 18 -38.14 -33.29 14.93
C LEU A 18 -38.34 -34.44 13.93
N GLN A 19 -39.56 -34.99 13.82
CA GLN A 19 -39.87 -36.01 12.81
C GLN A 19 -39.71 -35.49 11.38
N LYS A 20 -40.18 -34.26 11.10
CA LYS A 20 -40.02 -33.64 9.77
C LYS A 20 -38.55 -33.40 9.43
N LEU A 21 -37.76 -32.93 10.41
CA LEU A 21 -36.33 -32.71 10.23
C LEU A 21 -35.56 -34.02 10.00
N GLN A 22 -35.87 -35.07 10.77
CA GLN A 22 -35.26 -36.39 10.59
C GLN A 22 -35.65 -37.03 9.26
N GLY A 23 -36.91 -36.89 8.84
CA GLY A 23 -37.37 -37.36 7.53
C GLY A 23 -36.65 -36.65 6.38
N LEU A 24 -36.60 -35.31 6.42
CA LEU A 24 -35.91 -34.51 5.41
C LEU A 24 -34.42 -34.86 5.33
N VAL A 25 -33.72 -34.92 6.47
CA VAL A 25 -32.27 -35.23 6.49
C VAL A 25 -31.98 -36.66 6.00
N GLY A 26 -32.91 -37.60 6.21
CA GLY A 26 -32.80 -38.96 5.69
C GLY A 26 -32.89 -39.06 4.15
N GLU A 27 -33.49 -38.08 3.49
CA GLU A 27 -33.65 -38.04 2.03
C GLU A 27 -32.53 -37.26 1.32
N LEU A 28 -31.73 -36.49 2.06
CA LEU A 28 -30.68 -35.62 1.51
C LEU A 28 -29.30 -36.29 1.53
N ASN A 29 -28.52 -36.08 0.48
CA ASN A 29 -27.11 -36.46 0.44
C ASN A 29 -26.20 -35.45 1.18
N PRO A 30 -24.92 -35.77 1.45
CA PRO A 30 -24.05 -34.90 2.25
C PRO A 30 -23.87 -33.47 1.72
N ILE A 31 -23.85 -33.28 0.39
CA ILE A 31 -23.71 -31.95 -0.23
C ILE A 31 -25.00 -31.16 -0.04
N GLN A 32 -26.16 -31.79 -0.21
CA GLN A 32 -27.46 -31.17 0.01
C GLN A 32 -27.68 -30.82 1.49
N GLN A 33 -27.22 -31.68 2.42
CA GLN A 33 -27.27 -31.39 3.85
C GLN A 33 -26.42 -30.15 4.21
N ALA A 34 -25.21 -30.04 3.65
CA ALA A 34 -24.36 -28.86 3.83
C ALA A 34 -25.02 -27.60 3.26
N TRP A 35 -25.61 -27.68 2.06
CA TRP A 35 -26.31 -26.56 1.43
C TRP A 35 -27.54 -26.08 2.24
N VAL A 36 -28.38 -27.01 2.70
CA VAL A 36 -29.54 -26.69 3.55
C VAL A 36 -29.12 -26.13 4.91
N SER A 37 -28.02 -26.63 5.50
CA SER A 37 -27.51 -26.07 6.76
C SER A 37 -27.08 -24.61 6.63
N GLY A 38 -26.51 -24.22 5.48
CA GLY A 38 -26.18 -22.83 5.19
C GLY A 38 -27.42 -21.94 5.12
N TYR A 39 -28.48 -22.41 4.47
CA TYR A 39 -29.75 -21.67 4.38
C TYR A 39 -30.47 -21.53 5.73
N LEU A 40 -30.50 -22.59 6.55
CA LEU A 40 -31.08 -22.55 7.89
C LEU A 40 -30.29 -21.63 8.83
N ALA A 41 -28.96 -21.63 8.72
CA ALA A 41 -28.11 -20.70 9.46
C ALA A 41 -28.34 -19.25 9.01
N ALA A 42 -28.44 -19.00 7.69
CA ALA A 42 -28.71 -17.68 7.14
C ALA A 42 -30.09 -17.16 7.57
N THR A 43 -31.13 -18.01 7.55
CA THR A 43 -32.48 -17.61 7.98
C THR A 43 -32.58 -17.40 9.49
N ALA A 44 -31.84 -18.15 10.31
CA ALA A 44 -31.71 -17.87 11.74
C ALA A 44 -31.04 -16.50 12.00
N ASN A 45 -30.02 -16.15 11.22
CA ASN A 45 -29.41 -14.82 11.27
C ASN A 45 -30.36 -13.71 10.81
N SER A 46 -31.14 -13.94 9.74
CA SER A 46 -32.14 -12.99 9.25
C SER A 46 -33.30 -12.80 10.23
N ALA A 47 -33.71 -13.86 10.94
CA ALA A 47 -34.74 -13.78 11.99
C ALA A 47 -34.22 -13.06 13.25
N ALA A 48 -32.94 -13.25 13.61
CA ALA A 48 -32.29 -12.47 14.67
C ALA A 48 -32.15 -10.97 14.30
N LEU A 49 -31.98 -10.66 13.01
CA LEU A 49 -31.97 -9.28 12.49
C LEU A 49 -33.37 -8.66 12.34
N SER A 50 -34.42 -9.48 12.15
CA SER A 50 -35.80 -9.02 11.97
C SER A 50 -36.60 -8.92 13.28
N GLY A 51 -36.16 -9.61 14.35
CA GLY A 51 -36.79 -9.58 15.67
C GLY A 51 -36.52 -8.32 16.50
N ILE A 52 -35.68 -7.39 16.01
CA ILE A 52 -35.29 -6.17 16.74
C ILE A 52 -36.09 -4.94 16.26
N ALA A 53 -36.84 -5.04 15.16
CA ALA A 53 -37.72 -3.97 14.69
C ALA A 53 -39.14 -4.10 15.29
N GLY A 54 -39.27 -3.89 16.60
CA GLY A 54 -40.60 -3.99 17.21
C GLY A 54 -40.70 -3.82 18.71
N GLN A 55 -40.16 -2.74 19.30
CA GLN A 55 -40.81 -1.98 20.38
C GLN A 55 -39.92 -0.81 20.79
N ALA A 56 -40.44 0.40 20.59
CA ALA A 56 -39.84 1.62 21.13
C ALA A 56 -40.03 1.64 22.65
N THR A 57 -38.94 1.44 23.38
CA THR A 57 -38.78 1.95 24.75
C THR A 57 -37.65 2.98 24.74
N ALA A 58 -37.98 4.17 25.23
CA ALA A 58 -37.06 5.29 25.31
C ALA A 58 -35.96 5.05 26.36
N GLY A 59 -34.72 5.40 26.00
CA GLY A 59 -33.64 5.71 26.94
C GLY A 59 -32.81 4.53 27.44
N ALA A 60 -31.96 3.98 26.59
CA ALA A 60 -30.71 3.33 27.02
C ALA A 60 -29.59 3.83 26.07
N ASP A 61 -28.56 4.49 26.63
CA ASP A 61 -27.35 4.84 25.90
C ASP A 61 -26.74 3.53 25.37
N GLU A 62 -26.72 3.33 24.05
CA GLU A 62 -26.03 2.19 23.44
C GLU A 62 -24.54 2.23 23.82
N SER A 63 -23.99 1.07 24.18
CA SER A 63 -22.55 0.89 24.40
C SER A 63 -21.78 1.37 23.16
N ALA A 64 -20.99 2.44 23.31
CA ALA A 64 -20.25 3.01 22.19
C ALA A 64 -18.94 2.24 21.97
N PRO A 65 -18.76 1.57 20.83
CA PRO A 65 -17.51 0.88 20.52
C PRO A 65 -16.37 1.87 20.26
N LEU A 66 -15.14 1.38 20.34
CA LEU A 66 -13.97 2.06 19.79
C LEU A 66 -13.99 1.93 18.26
N THR A 67 -14.29 3.03 17.57
CA THR A 67 -14.22 3.07 16.10
C THR A 67 -12.77 3.34 15.67
N ILE A 68 -12.21 2.43 14.89
CA ILE A 68 -10.87 2.50 14.33
C ILE A 68 -11.03 2.71 12.82
N LEU A 69 -10.62 3.88 12.33
CA LEU A 69 -10.61 4.21 10.91
C LEU A 69 -9.18 4.09 10.37
N PHE A 70 -9.03 3.48 9.21
CA PHE A 70 -7.74 3.44 8.53
C PHE A 70 -7.80 3.98 7.11
N GLY A 71 -6.75 4.68 6.71
CA GLY A 71 -6.48 5.06 5.33
C GLY A 71 -5.07 4.65 4.94
N SER A 72 -4.91 3.82 3.92
CA SER A 72 -3.65 3.12 3.65
C SER A 72 -3.43 2.91 2.15
N GLN A 73 -2.29 3.37 1.63
CA GLN A 73 -1.92 3.10 0.23
C GLN A 73 -1.36 1.69 0.05
N THR A 74 -0.35 1.34 0.85
CA THR A 74 0.42 0.08 0.73
C THR A 74 0.23 -0.82 1.95
N GLY A 75 -0.98 -0.89 2.51
CA GLY A 75 -1.30 -1.79 3.62
C GLY A 75 -0.72 -1.47 5.02
N ASN A 76 0.34 -0.67 5.17
CA ASN A 76 1.00 -0.43 6.46
C ASN A 76 0.06 0.14 7.54
N ALA A 77 -0.72 1.19 7.22
CA ALA A 77 -1.65 1.78 8.18
C ALA A 77 -2.83 0.84 8.49
N LYS A 78 -3.26 0.03 7.51
CA LYS A 78 -4.23 -1.08 7.72
C LYS A 78 -3.65 -2.12 8.69
N GLY A 79 -2.36 -2.44 8.59
CA GLY A 79 -1.65 -3.32 9.53
C GLY A 79 -1.67 -2.78 10.96
N VAL A 80 -1.29 -1.52 11.16
CA VAL A 80 -1.34 -0.83 12.47
C VAL A 80 -2.77 -0.80 13.03
N ALA A 81 -3.77 -0.52 12.19
CA ALA A 81 -5.17 -0.53 12.59
C ALA A 81 -5.66 -1.91 13.06
N ASN A 82 -5.22 -2.99 12.41
CA ASN A 82 -5.49 -4.36 12.87
C ASN A 82 -4.79 -4.68 14.20
N GLN A 83 -3.57 -4.17 14.44
CA GLN A 83 -2.90 -4.31 15.73
C GLN A 83 -3.67 -3.59 16.84
N ILE A 84 -4.13 -2.35 16.61
CA ILE A 84 -4.99 -1.61 17.55
C ILE A 84 -6.23 -2.43 17.89
N LYS A 85 -6.90 -2.97 16.87
CA LYS A 85 -8.11 -3.79 17.03
C LYS A 85 -7.83 -5.02 17.90
N ALA A 86 -6.80 -5.80 17.56
CA ALA A 86 -6.44 -7.03 18.26
C ALA A 86 -6.08 -6.76 19.72
N GLN A 87 -5.27 -5.73 20.00
CA GLN A 87 -4.90 -5.36 21.37
C GLN A 87 -6.11 -4.85 22.19
N ALA A 88 -7.00 -4.08 21.58
CA ALA A 88 -8.21 -3.59 22.24
C ALA A 88 -9.19 -4.73 22.56
N GLU A 89 -9.41 -5.66 21.63
CA GLU A 89 -10.26 -6.84 21.85
C GLU A 89 -9.67 -7.77 22.93
N ALA A 90 -8.35 -7.93 22.98
CA ALA A 90 -7.66 -8.67 24.04
C ALA A 90 -7.88 -8.05 25.44
N ARG A 91 -8.13 -6.73 25.52
CA ARG A 91 -8.47 -6.00 26.75
C ARG A 91 -9.98 -6.01 27.07
N GLY A 92 -10.78 -6.70 26.25
CA GLY A 92 -12.25 -6.79 26.38
C GLY A 92 -13.00 -5.56 25.85
N LEU A 93 -12.36 -4.71 25.05
CA LEU A 93 -12.98 -3.53 24.47
C LEU A 93 -13.74 -3.91 23.19
N THR A 94 -14.94 -3.36 23.01
CA THR A 94 -15.72 -3.53 21.79
C THR A 94 -15.13 -2.60 20.73
N THR A 95 -14.72 -3.15 19.60
CA THR A 95 -14.10 -2.37 18.51
C THR A 95 -14.90 -2.46 17.22
N LYS A 96 -14.70 -1.46 16.36
CA LYS A 96 -15.20 -1.44 15.00
C LYS A 96 -14.09 -0.91 14.09
N LEU A 97 -13.51 -1.78 13.28
CA LEU A 97 -12.49 -1.42 12.28
C LEU A 97 -13.15 -1.15 10.93
N VAL A 98 -12.85 -0.01 10.31
CA VAL A 98 -13.45 0.39 9.02
C VAL A 98 -12.40 1.05 8.14
N ASN A 99 -12.37 0.68 6.85
CA ASN A 99 -11.67 1.47 5.84
C ASN A 99 -12.37 2.84 5.69
N MET A 100 -11.62 3.94 5.60
CA MET A 100 -12.18 5.27 5.39
C MET A 100 -13.05 5.38 4.12
N ALA A 101 -12.76 4.62 3.07
CA ALA A 101 -13.56 4.60 1.83
C ALA A 101 -14.99 4.09 2.07
N ASP A 102 -15.15 3.14 2.99
CA ASP A 102 -16.44 2.55 3.36
C ASP A 102 -17.15 3.32 4.49
N TYR A 103 -16.47 4.30 5.09
CA TYR A 103 -16.99 5.04 6.23
C TYR A 103 -17.91 6.18 5.80
N LYS A 104 -19.17 6.12 6.24
CA LYS A 104 -20.14 7.19 6.00
C LYS A 104 -19.88 8.38 6.95
N PRO A 105 -19.50 9.57 6.46
CA PRO A 105 -19.12 10.68 7.35
C PRO A 105 -20.24 11.19 8.26
N ALA A 106 -21.51 10.94 7.92
CA ALA A 106 -22.66 11.24 8.76
C ALA A 106 -22.64 10.50 10.12
N ASN A 107 -21.89 9.39 10.22
CA ASN A 107 -21.74 8.62 11.45
C ASN A 107 -20.86 9.31 12.50
N LEU A 108 -20.02 10.29 12.11
CA LEU A 108 -19.12 10.99 13.03
C LEU A 108 -19.85 11.59 14.24
N LYS A 109 -21.11 12.04 14.07
CA LYS A 109 -21.95 12.59 15.15
C LYS A 109 -22.31 11.56 16.24
N LYS A 110 -22.18 10.27 15.93
CA LYS A 110 -22.55 9.16 16.82
C LYS A 110 -21.33 8.54 17.50
N GLU A 111 -20.13 8.82 17.00
CA GLU A 111 -18.90 8.30 17.58
C GLU A 111 -18.66 8.96 18.93
N LYS A 112 -18.13 8.20 19.90
CA LYS A 112 -17.67 8.73 21.19
C LYS A 112 -16.17 8.48 21.39
N PHE A 113 -15.63 7.42 20.77
CA PHE A 113 -14.22 7.06 20.78
C PHE A 113 -13.75 6.75 19.36
N LEU A 114 -12.76 7.50 18.90
CA LEU A 114 -12.25 7.43 17.52
C LEU A 114 -10.73 7.27 17.52
N VAL A 115 -10.22 6.27 16.83
CA VAL A 115 -8.79 6.14 16.52
C VAL A 115 -8.61 6.20 15.00
N ILE A 116 -7.69 7.03 14.54
CA ILE A 116 -7.31 7.12 13.12
C ILE A 116 -5.89 6.58 12.95
N ALA A 117 -5.73 5.60 12.06
CA ALA A 117 -4.43 5.16 11.57
C ALA A 117 -4.31 5.49 10.09
N VAL A 118 -3.40 6.40 9.70
CA VAL A 118 -3.38 6.90 8.32
C VAL A 118 -1.97 7.10 7.80
N SER A 119 -1.70 6.66 6.57
CA SER A 119 -0.44 6.98 5.88
C SER A 119 -0.52 8.36 5.21
N THR A 120 0.61 8.97 4.90
CA THR A 120 0.69 10.15 4.01
C THR A 120 1.34 9.74 2.70
N TYR A 121 0.83 10.24 1.57
CA TYR A 121 1.27 9.84 0.25
C TYR A 121 1.64 11.06 -0.61
N GLY A 122 2.51 10.86 -1.61
CA GLY A 122 2.97 11.92 -2.50
C GLY A 122 3.51 13.14 -1.75
N GLU A 123 2.98 14.32 -2.10
CA GLU A 123 3.36 15.61 -1.52
C GLU A 123 2.44 16.02 -0.36
N GLY A 124 2.22 15.11 0.60
CA GLY A 124 1.40 15.39 1.78
C GLY A 124 -0.09 15.08 1.61
N GLU A 125 -0.45 14.33 0.58
CA GLU A 125 -1.82 13.98 0.24
C GLU A 125 -2.31 12.78 1.08
N PRO A 126 -3.62 12.72 1.41
CA PRO A 126 -4.21 11.53 1.98
C PRO A 126 -4.15 10.35 0.98
N PRO A 127 -4.06 9.10 1.46
CA PRO A 127 -4.27 7.92 0.63
C PRO A 127 -5.65 7.99 -0.03
N GLU A 128 -5.80 7.33 -1.18
CA GLU A 128 -7.04 7.42 -1.98
C GLU A 128 -8.28 7.03 -1.17
N ASP A 129 -8.16 6.04 -0.29
CA ASP A 129 -9.24 5.58 0.57
C ASP A 129 -9.61 6.59 1.69
N ALA A 130 -8.76 7.57 1.99
CA ALA A 130 -8.97 8.61 2.98
C ALA A 130 -9.40 9.97 2.40
N GLU A 131 -9.19 10.20 1.09
CA GLU A 131 -9.45 11.49 0.41
C GLU A 131 -10.84 12.06 0.73
N ALA A 132 -11.89 11.25 0.54
CA ALA A 132 -13.27 11.70 0.70
C ALA A 132 -13.60 12.13 2.14
N LEU A 133 -13.06 11.42 3.15
CA LEU A 133 -13.28 11.75 4.56
C LEU A 133 -12.47 13.00 4.95
N HIS A 134 -11.23 13.11 4.49
CA HIS A 134 -10.36 14.27 4.73
C HIS A 134 -11.01 15.57 4.20
N GLU A 135 -11.48 15.57 2.96
CA GLU A 135 -12.20 16.71 2.37
C GLU A 135 -13.51 17.02 3.10
N PHE A 136 -14.29 16.00 3.46
CA PHE A 136 -15.54 16.18 4.17
C PHE A 136 -15.31 16.89 5.51
N LEU A 137 -14.29 16.46 6.25
CA LEU A 137 -13.91 17.07 7.51
C LEU A 137 -13.51 18.53 7.30
N ALA A 138 -12.73 18.86 6.27
CA ALA A 138 -12.36 20.25 5.95
C ALA A 138 -13.57 21.13 5.58
N GLY A 139 -14.64 20.55 5.02
CA GLY A 139 -15.84 21.24 4.57
C GLY A 139 -16.72 21.84 5.68
N LYS A 140 -17.63 22.74 5.30
CA LYS A 140 -18.62 23.39 6.20
C LYS A 140 -19.71 22.45 6.72
N LYS A 141 -19.87 21.27 6.10
CA LYS A 141 -20.87 20.25 6.47
C LYS A 141 -20.38 19.33 7.59
N ALA A 142 -19.12 19.43 7.99
CA ALA A 142 -18.55 18.63 9.06
C ALA A 142 -19.30 18.89 10.38
N PRO A 143 -19.68 17.84 11.11
CA PRO A 143 -20.36 17.99 12.39
C PRO A 143 -19.41 18.51 13.48
N LYS A 144 -19.99 19.14 14.51
CA LYS A 144 -19.30 19.29 15.78
C LYS A 144 -19.09 17.92 16.44
N LEU A 145 -17.94 17.73 17.05
CA LEU A 145 -17.47 16.49 17.69
C LEU A 145 -17.26 16.69 19.20
N GLU A 146 -18.05 17.56 19.82
CA GLU A 146 -18.02 17.81 21.26
C GLU A 146 -18.29 16.49 22.02
N GLY A 147 -17.34 16.09 22.88
CA GLY A 147 -17.44 14.85 23.66
C GLY A 147 -16.88 13.60 22.98
N VAL A 148 -16.33 13.71 21.77
CA VAL A 148 -15.58 12.63 21.11
C VAL A 148 -14.16 12.63 21.64
N LYS A 149 -13.65 11.49 22.10
CA LYS A 149 -12.21 11.31 22.36
C LYS A 149 -11.54 10.73 21.12
N GLN A 150 -10.49 11.39 20.65
CA GLN A 150 -9.72 10.98 19.49
C GLN A 150 -8.27 10.59 19.83
N ALA A 151 -7.68 9.71 19.03
CA ALA A 151 -6.25 9.51 18.94
C ALA A 151 -5.86 9.26 17.48
N VAL A 152 -4.72 9.78 17.04
CA VAL A 152 -4.26 9.67 15.65
C VAL A 152 -2.84 9.14 15.60
N ILE A 153 -2.60 8.15 14.75
CA ILE A 153 -1.28 7.63 14.43
C ILE A 153 -1.02 7.79 12.93
N GLY A 154 0.05 8.51 12.61
CA GLY A 154 0.49 8.79 11.25
C GLY A 154 1.66 7.92 10.85
N LEU A 155 1.61 7.39 9.62
CA LEU A 155 2.75 6.73 8.99
C LEU A 155 3.24 7.60 7.81
N GLY A 156 4.54 7.86 7.75
CA GLY A 156 5.15 8.66 6.69
C GLY A 156 6.63 8.34 6.52
N ASP A 157 7.31 9.15 5.72
CA ASP A 157 8.76 9.07 5.52
C ASP A 157 9.35 10.47 5.69
N SER A 158 10.27 10.63 6.65
CA SER A 158 10.85 11.93 6.99
C SER A 158 11.76 12.50 5.90
N SER A 159 12.12 11.70 4.89
CA SER A 159 12.81 12.19 3.70
C SER A 159 11.93 13.08 2.82
N TYR A 160 10.61 13.02 2.98
CA TYR A 160 9.65 13.87 2.25
C TYR A 160 9.37 15.18 2.99
N GLU A 161 8.98 16.21 2.24
CA GLU A 161 8.68 17.51 2.82
C GLU A 161 7.50 17.46 3.80
N PHE A 162 6.42 16.80 3.41
CA PHE A 162 5.16 16.77 4.14
C PHE A 162 5.04 15.52 5.03
N PHE A 163 6.06 15.25 5.85
CA PHE A 163 6.11 14.11 6.76
C PHE A 163 4.85 14.01 7.64
N CYS A 164 4.10 12.90 7.55
CA CYS A 164 2.86 12.64 8.30
C CYS A 164 1.78 13.73 8.19
N GLN A 165 1.73 14.49 7.08
CA GLN A 165 0.81 15.61 6.91
C GLN A 165 -0.67 15.20 7.03
N THR A 166 -1.06 14.06 6.48
CA THR A 166 -2.44 13.59 6.54
C THR A 166 -2.90 13.37 7.99
N ALA A 167 -2.04 12.79 8.83
CA ALA A 167 -2.34 12.57 10.24
C ALA A 167 -2.44 13.90 11.02
N LYS A 168 -1.56 14.87 10.70
CA LYS A 168 -1.62 16.23 11.24
C LYS A 168 -2.94 16.91 10.91
N ASP A 169 -3.38 16.80 9.65
CA ASP A 169 -4.64 17.37 9.19
C ASP A 169 -5.84 16.76 9.90
N PHE A 170 -5.88 15.43 10.05
CA PHE A 170 -6.94 14.74 10.75
C PHE A 170 -7.02 15.17 12.22
N GLU A 171 -5.92 15.11 12.98
CA GLU A 171 -5.92 15.48 14.40
C GLU A 171 -6.34 16.94 14.58
N ALA A 172 -5.74 17.85 13.81
CA ALA A 172 -6.02 19.28 13.88
C ALA A 172 -7.49 19.57 13.54
N ARG A 173 -8.03 18.91 12.52
CA ARG A 173 -9.41 19.14 12.11
C ARG A 173 -10.42 18.55 13.09
N LEU A 174 -10.18 17.34 13.60
CA LEU A 174 -11.02 16.74 14.64
C LEU A 174 -11.05 17.59 15.91
N ALA A 175 -9.89 18.09 16.35
CA ALA A 175 -9.78 18.98 17.49
C ALA A 175 -10.52 20.31 17.24
N ALA A 176 -10.37 20.91 16.06
CA ALA A 176 -11.09 22.13 15.68
C ALA A 176 -12.63 21.95 15.65
N LEU A 177 -13.11 20.72 15.42
CA LEU A 177 -14.54 20.38 15.49
C LEU A 177 -15.02 20.07 16.91
N GLY A 178 -14.13 20.00 17.90
CA GLY A 178 -14.46 19.83 19.33
C GLY A 178 -14.09 18.48 19.94
N ALA A 179 -13.39 17.60 19.20
CA ALA A 179 -12.92 16.33 19.74
C ALA A 179 -11.75 16.55 20.73
N GLU A 180 -11.76 15.80 21.84
CA GLU A 180 -10.69 15.79 22.84
C GLU A 180 -9.57 14.85 22.40
N ILE A 181 -8.32 15.33 22.43
CA ILE A 181 -7.14 14.51 22.14
C ILE A 181 -6.85 13.64 23.37
N ALA A 182 -7.02 12.32 23.25
CA ALA A 182 -6.79 11.37 24.32
C ALA A 182 -5.29 11.13 24.59
N VAL A 183 -4.50 11.04 23.51
CA VAL A 183 -3.04 10.96 23.53
C VAL A 183 -2.49 11.80 22.38
N PRO A 184 -1.29 12.40 22.52
CA PRO A 184 -0.65 13.10 21.41
C PRO A 184 -0.50 12.20 20.19
N ARG A 185 -0.74 12.75 18.99
CA ARG A 185 -0.45 12.05 17.75
C ARG A 185 0.98 11.56 17.67
N ALA A 186 1.16 10.34 17.16
CA ALA A 186 2.45 9.83 16.74
C ALA A 186 2.66 10.06 15.24
N ASP A 187 3.81 10.64 14.88
CA ASP A 187 4.28 10.78 13.51
C ASP A 187 5.41 9.77 13.27
N LEU A 188 5.10 8.62 12.69
CA LEU A 188 6.04 7.49 12.58
C LEU A 188 6.70 7.42 11.21
N ASP A 189 8.01 7.15 11.22
CA ASP A 189 8.84 6.99 10.02
C ASP A 189 8.77 5.56 9.46
N VAL A 190 9.54 5.24 8.42
CA VAL A 190 9.49 3.95 7.69
C VAL A 190 9.78 2.71 8.56
N ASP A 191 10.48 2.87 9.67
CA ASP A 191 10.77 1.86 10.70
C ASP A 191 9.85 1.98 11.93
N TYR A 192 8.57 2.28 11.67
CA TYR A 192 7.52 2.57 12.66
C TYR A 192 7.20 1.47 13.67
N GLU A 193 7.57 0.20 13.44
CA GLU A 193 6.88 -0.93 14.08
C GLU A 193 6.95 -0.88 15.63
N ALA A 194 8.12 -0.59 16.19
CA ALA A 194 8.31 -0.54 17.65
C ALA A 194 7.63 0.69 18.27
N GLU A 195 7.70 1.84 17.60
CA GLU A 195 7.05 3.07 18.05
C GLU A 195 5.52 2.96 17.97
N ALA A 196 5.00 2.30 16.92
CA ALA A 196 3.60 2.00 16.78
C ALA A 196 3.11 1.11 17.93
N GLU A 197 3.82 0.02 18.25
CA GLU A 197 3.44 -0.87 19.36
C GLU A 197 3.36 -0.11 20.70
N ALA A 198 4.37 0.70 21.00
CA ALA A 198 4.40 1.52 22.22
C ALA A 198 3.26 2.55 22.25
N TRP A 199 3.01 3.24 21.14
CA TRP A 199 1.94 4.24 21.06
C TRP A 199 0.55 3.60 21.15
N ILE A 200 0.33 2.44 20.53
CA ILE A 200 -0.95 1.70 20.61
C ILE A 200 -1.26 1.37 22.08
N ALA A 201 -0.28 0.87 22.82
CA ALA A 201 -0.46 0.57 24.24
C ALA A 201 -0.87 1.82 25.02
N GLN A 202 -0.19 2.95 24.80
CA GLN A 202 -0.50 4.23 25.42
C GLN A 202 -1.90 4.75 25.07
N ALA A 203 -2.29 4.67 23.80
CA ALA A 203 -3.60 5.12 23.33
C ALA A 203 -4.73 4.30 23.96
N LEU A 204 -4.57 2.97 24.02
CA LEU A 204 -5.54 2.09 24.67
C LEU A 204 -5.63 2.33 26.17
N ASP A 205 -4.50 2.55 26.86
CA ASP A 205 -4.48 2.89 28.29
C ASP A 205 -5.27 4.17 28.59
N ALA A 206 -5.19 5.18 27.71
CA ALA A 206 -5.90 6.45 27.86
C ALA A 206 -7.41 6.34 27.58
N LEU A 207 -7.81 5.51 26.61
CA LEU A 207 -9.21 5.36 26.18
C LEU A 207 -9.98 4.33 27.01
N GLU A 208 -9.31 3.29 27.51
CA GLU A 208 -9.89 2.14 28.19
C GLU A 208 -10.81 2.50 29.38
N PRO A 209 -10.45 3.44 30.28
CA PRO A 209 -11.32 3.79 31.41
C PRO A 209 -12.68 4.36 30.96
N ALA A 210 -12.67 5.21 29.94
CA ALA A 210 -13.87 5.85 29.42
C ALA A 210 -14.73 4.88 28.59
N LEU A 211 -14.09 4.01 27.80
CA LEU A 211 -14.75 2.93 27.06
C LEU A 211 -15.45 1.95 28.00
N LYS A 212 -14.76 1.45 29.03
CA LYS A 212 -15.34 0.52 30.01
C LYS A 212 -16.48 1.15 30.80
N ALA A 213 -16.37 2.44 31.15
CA ALA A 213 -17.44 3.16 31.82
C ALA A 213 -18.73 3.20 30.97
N GLN A 214 -18.63 3.33 29.65
CA GLN A 214 -19.79 3.30 28.75
C GLN A 214 -20.30 1.88 28.47
N GLN A 215 -19.42 0.88 28.41
CA GLN A 215 -19.81 -0.52 28.26
C GLN A 215 -20.61 -1.04 29.47
N GLN A 216 -20.34 -0.54 30.69
CA GLN A 216 -21.08 -0.95 31.88
C GLN A 216 -22.50 -0.35 32.00
N VAL A 217 -22.79 0.75 31.28
CA VAL A 217 -24.13 1.36 31.26
C VAL A 217 -25.08 0.59 30.33
N GLY A 218 -24.55 -0.11 29.31
CA GLY A 218 -25.31 -0.93 28.35
C GLY A 218 -25.44 -2.40 28.73
N GLY A 219 -25.80 -2.70 29.99
CA GLY A 219 -25.82 -4.03 30.59
C GLY A 219 -26.39 -5.15 29.71
N GLY A 220 -25.48 -5.87 29.04
CA GLY A 220 -25.72 -7.11 28.33
C GLY A 220 -24.37 -7.79 28.12
N ASN A 221 -24.12 -8.87 28.85
CA ASN A 221 -22.94 -9.70 28.65
C ASN A 221 -23.03 -10.35 27.26
N VAL A 222 -22.38 -9.75 26.26
CA VAL A 222 -22.24 -10.36 24.94
C VAL A 222 -21.12 -11.39 25.04
N ILE A 223 -21.50 -12.66 25.22
CA ILE A 223 -20.58 -13.78 25.06
C ILE A 223 -20.31 -13.90 23.55
N SER A 224 -19.15 -13.40 23.12
CA SER A 224 -18.64 -13.64 21.77
C SER A 224 -18.32 -15.13 21.61
N MET A 225 -19.10 -15.83 20.78
CA MET A 225 -18.71 -17.15 20.28
C MET A 225 -17.79 -16.95 19.06
N PRO A 226 -16.61 -17.60 19.02
CA PRO A 226 -15.69 -17.45 17.90
C PRO A 226 -16.23 -18.23 16.69
N PHE A 227 -16.97 -17.54 15.82
CA PHE A 227 -17.18 -17.98 14.45
C PHE A 227 -16.32 -17.10 13.55
N GLY A 228 -15.01 -17.34 13.57
CA GLY A 228 -14.15 -16.89 12.49
C GLY A 228 -14.48 -17.70 11.25
N ALA A 229 -14.90 -17.02 10.17
CA ALA A 229 -14.71 -17.60 8.84
C ALA A 229 -13.23 -17.98 8.71
N PRO A 230 -12.87 -19.08 8.04
CA PRO A 230 -11.47 -19.38 7.78
C PRO A 230 -10.86 -18.17 7.07
N GLN A 231 -9.99 -17.48 7.80
CA GLN A 231 -9.15 -16.43 7.28
C GLN A 231 -8.32 -17.11 6.19
N ALA A 232 -8.37 -16.60 4.96
CA ALA A 232 -7.49 -17.09 3.90
C ALA A 232 -6.08 -17.12 4.48
N ALA A 233 -5.37 -18.25 4.32
CA ALA A 233 -4.05 -18.42 4.88
C ALA A 233 -3.16 -17.28 4.35
N ALA A 234 -2.88 -16.30 5.20
CA ALA A 234 -1.89 -15.28 4.88
C ALA A 234 -0.58 -16.03 4.61
N SER A 235 0.13 -15.66 3.53
CA SER A 235 1.44 -16.23 3.26
C SER A 235 2.28 -16.16 4.53
N GLN A 236 2.98 -17.26 4.85
CA GLN A 236 3.92 -17.27 5.99
C GLN A 236 5.06 -16.25 5.83
N TYR A 237 5.24 -15.75 4.60
CA TYR A 237 6.24 -14.75 4.27
C TYR A 237 5.63 -13.35 4.26
N THR A 238 6.25 -12.47 5.02
CA THR A 238 5.83 -11.07 5.21
C THR A 238 7.04 -10.16 5.10
N LYS A 239 6.85 -8.84 5.16
CA LYS A 239 7.95 -7.88 5.28
C LYS A 239 8.94 -8.26 6.40
N GLN A 240 8.44 -8.74 7.54
CA GLN A 240 9.26 -9.12 8.70
C GLN A 240 9.88 -10.52 8.58
N ASN A 241 9.30 -11.39 7.76
CA ASN A 241 9.80 -12.74 7.50
C ASN A 241 9.85 -12.97 5.98
N PRO A 242 10.76 -12.33 5.23
CA PRO A 242 10.79 -12.43 3.78
C PRO A 242 11.27 -13.80 3.32
N PHE A 243 10.77 -14.25 2.17
CA PHE A 243 11.23 -15.47 1.50
C PHE A 243 12.58 -15.24 0.80
N ALA A 244 13.50 -16.19 0.91
CA ALA A 244 14.77 -16.14 0.18
C ALA A 244 14.61 -16.81 -1.19
N ALA A 245 14.20 -16.02 -2.17
CA ALA A 245 13.88 -16.42 -3.53
C ALA A 245 15.11 -16.41 -4.45
N GLU A 246 15.16 -17.31 -5.43
CA GLU A 246 16.23 -17.33 -6.42
C GLU A 246 16.00 -16.29 -7.51
N LEU A 247 17.03 -15.51 -7.84
CA LEU A 247 17.04 -14.55 -8.94
C LEU A 247 17.37 -15.29 -10.24
N SER A 248 16.38 -15.58 -11.07
CA SER A 248 16.52 -16.43 -12.25
C SER A 248 17.07 -15.67 -13.46
N VAL A 249 16.56 -14.45 -13.71
CA VAL A 249 16.91 -13.66 -14.90
C VAL A 249 17.12 -12.20 -14.54
N VAL A 250 18.15 -11.58 -15.12
CA VAL A 250 18.39 -10.13 -15.08
C VAL A 250 18.73 -9.61 -16.48
N GLN A 251 17.70 -9.38 -17.30
CA GLN A 251 17.85 -9.04 -18.70
C GLN A 251 17.68 -7.54 -18.95
N LYS A 252 18.64 -6.88 -19.61
CA LYS A 252 18.42 -5.53 -20.16
C LYS A 252 17.43 -5.59 -21.32
N ILE A 253 16.32 -4.84 -21.20
CA ILE A 253 15.25 -4.77 -22.21
C ILE A 253 15.17 -3.42 -22.92
N THR A 254 16.18 -2.58 -22.71
CA THR A 254 16.47 -1.37 -23.48
C THR A 254 17.61 -1.65 -24.45
N GLY A 255 17.63 -0.91 -25.56
CA GLY A 255 18.67 -0.98 -26.56
C GLY A 255 20.03 -0.54 -26.02
N ARG A 256 21.09 -0.94 -26.74
CA ARG A 256 22.48 -0.74 -26.30
C ARG A 256 22.84 0.73 -26.11
N ASN A 257 22.23 1.62 -26.88
CA ASN A 257 22.52 3.06 -26.87
C ASN A 257 21.46 3.86 -26.11
N SER A 258 20.50 3.20 -25.47
CA SER A 258 19.52 3.89 -24.63
C SER A 258 20.23 4.67 -23.52
N SER A 259 19.75 5.89 -23.28
CA SER A 259 20.12 6.68 -22.09
C SER A 259 19.51 6.15 -20.80
N LYS A 260 18.65 5.12 -20.88
CA LYS A 260 18.05 4.45 -19.74
C LYS A 260 18.56 3.01 -19.69
N ASP A 261 18.68 2.49 -18.48
CA ASP A 261 18.88 1.07 -18.28
C ASP A 261 17.66 0.50 -17.57
N VAL A 262 16.85 -0.26 -18.30
CA VAL A 262 15.67 -0.96 -17.77
C VAL A 262 15.88 -2.46 -17.91
N ARG A 263 15.65 -3.16 -16.80
CA ARG A 263 15.85 -4.59 -16.66
C ARG A 263 14.51 -5.31 -16.49
N HIS A 264 14.35 -6.41 -17.21
CA HIS A 264 13.41 -7.45 -16.86
C HIS A 264 14.07 -8.37 -15.85
N ILE A 265 13.37 -8.62 -14.75
CA ILE A 265 13.87 -9.46 -13.67
C ILE A 265 12.86 -10.57 -13.42
N GLU A 266 13.33 -11.80 -13.27
CA GLU A 266 12.52 -12.96 -12.91
C GLU A 266 13.04 -13.55 -11.61
N ILE A 267 12.14 -13.83 -10.67
CA ILE A 267 12.45 -14.36 -9.35
C ILE A 267 11.58 -15.58 -9.12
N SER A 268 12.20 -16.70 -8.74
CA SER A 268 11.48 -17.94 -8.43
C SER A 268 10.89 -17.90 -7.02
N LEU A 269 9.58 -18.12 -6.95
CA LEU A 269 8.77 -18.30 -5.74
C LEU A 269 8.55 -19.79 -5.41
N GLU A 270 9.23 -20.71 -6.11
CA GLU A 270 9.07 -22.15 -5.90
C GLU A 270 9.26 -22.53 -4.41
N GLY A 271 8.30 -23.29 -3.87
CA GLY A 271 8.33 -23.75 -2.48
C GLY A 271 8.02 -22.69 -1.43
N SER A 272 7.57 -21.49 -1.83
CA SER A 272 7.21 -20.41 -0.89
C SER A 272 5.73 -20.36 -0.50
N ASP A 273 4.84 -20.97 -1.30
CA ASP A 273 3.39 -20.78 -1.23
C ASP A 273 2.96 -19.30 -1.33
N ILE A 274 3.84 -18.40 -1.81
CA ILE A 274 3.49 -17.00 -2.08
C ILE A 274 2.55 -16.96 -3.28
N THR A 275 1.41 -16.32 -3.08
CA THR A 275 0.46 -16.02 -4.15
C THR A 275 0.38 -14.52 -4.35
N TYR A 276 0.20 -14.10 -5.59
CA TYR A 276 0.02 -12.70 -5.95
C TYR A 276 -0.98 -12.56 -7.09
N GLN A 277 -1.55 -11.37 -7.21
CA GLN A 277 -2.44 -11.02 -8.32
C GLN A 277 -1.84 -9.87 -9.13
N PRO A 278 -2.16 -9.78 -10.43
CA PRO A 278 -1.81 -8.61 -11.22
C PRO A 278 -2.24 -7.31 -10.54
N GLY A 279 -1.28 -6.39 -10.42
CA GLY A 279 -1.42 -5.12 -9.69
C GLY A 279 -0.88 -5.14 -8.25
N ASP A 280 -0.50 -6.31 -7.73
CA ASP A 280 0.32 -6.41 -6.53
C ASP A 280 1.75 -5.88 -6.74
N SER A 281 2.43 -5.62 -5.63
CA SER A 281 3.84 -5.25 -5.62
C SER A 281 4.67 -6.35 -4.96
N LEU A 282 5.90 -6.52 -5.43
CA LEU A 282 6.90 -7.34 -4.75
C LEU A 282 7.86 -6.42 -3.98
N GLY A 283 7.95 -6.63 -2.68
CA GLY A 283 9.00 -6.03 -1.86
C GLY A 283 10.29 -6.80 -2.00
N VAL A 284 11.37 -6.13 -2.38
CA VAL A 284 12.71 -6.73 -2.55
C VAL A 284 13.70 -6.04 -1.63
N TYR A 285 14.31 -6.81 -0.74
CA TYR A 285 15.47 -6.36 0.04
C TYR A 285 16.74 -6.49 -0.80
N PHE A 286 17.69 -5.59 -0.55
CA PHE A 286 18.96 -5.53 -1.25
C PHE A 286 20.13 -5.51 -0.27
N LEU A 287 21.33 -5.59 -0.79
CA LEU A 287 22.57 -5.40 -0.04
C LEU A 287 23.21 -4.09 -0.47
N ASN A 288 23.68 -3.28 0.47
CA ASN A 288 24.50 -2.11 0.16
C ASN A 288 25.82 -2.54 -0.50
N ASP A 289 26.46 -1.61 -1.21
CA ASP A 289 27.72 -1.92 -1.88
C ASP A 289 28.82 -2.24 -0.85
N PRO A 290 29.42 -3.44 -0.87
CA PRO A 290 30.54 -3.74 0.03
C PRO A 290 31.73 -2.80 -0.18
N GLN A 291 31.94 -2.28 -1.39
CA GLN A 291 33.03 -1.34 -1.68
C GLN A 291 32.76 0.04 -1.07
N GLU A 292 31.53 0.55 -1.17
CA GLU A 292 31.14 1.81 -0.54
C GLU A 292 31.14 1.71 0.99
N VAL A 293 30.69 0.59 1.54
CA VAL A 293 30.77 0.31 2.98
C VAL A 293 32.22 0.25 3.45
N ALA A 294 33.11 -0.42 2.72
CA ALA A 294 34.53 -0.45 3.03
C ALA A 294 35.14 0.96 3.02
N ALA A 295 34.81 1.77 2.00
CA ALA A 295 35.28 3.17 1.92
C ALA A 295 34.82 4.01 3.12
N VAL A 296 33.56 3.85 3.56
CA VAL A 296 33.05 4.53 4.78
C VAL A 296 33.81 4.08 6.03
N ILE A 297 34.01 2.78 6.21
CA ILE A 297 34.73 2.24 7.37
C ILE A 297 36.18 2.74 7.39
N ASP A 298 36.85 2.75 6.25
CA ASP A 298 38.24 3.19 6.11
C ASP A 298 38.39 4.69 6.43
N VAL A 299 37.45 5.52 5.95
CA VAL A 299 37.43 6.96 6.21
C VAL A 299 37.20 7.26 7.70
N LEU A 300 36.31 6.51 8.36
CA LEU A 300 36.03 6.66 9.79
C LEU A 300 37.07 5.98 10.69
N LYS A 301 37.92 5.10 10.14
CA LYS A 301 38.96 4.35 10.85
C LYS A 301 38.39 3.47 11.98
N ILE A 302 37.24 2.86 11.74
CA ILE A 302 36.57 1.96 12.70
C ILE A 302 36.92 0.50 12.35
N ASP A 303 36.99 -0.38 13.35
CA ASP A 303 37.17 -1.80 13.09
C ASP A 303 35.89 -2.41 12.50
N LYS A 304 35.98 -2.92 11.26
CA LYS A 304 34.87 -3.57 10.56
C LYS A 304 34.33 -4.82 11.25
N ALA A 305 35.17 -5.49 12.04
CA ALA A 305 34.81 -6.70 12.79
C ALA A 305 34.18 -6.39 14.15
N GLN A 306 34.13 -5.12 14.58
CA GLN A 306 33.54 -4.73 15.84
C GLN A 306 32.07 -5.16 15.90
N THR A 307 31.69 -5.81 17.00
CA THR A 307 30.31 -6.23 17.23
C THR A 307 29.45 -5.03 17.60
N VAL A 308 28.32 -4.89 16.89
CA VAL A 308 27.32 -3.84 17.07
C VAL A 308 25.93 -4.46 17.21
N LYS A 309 24.98 -3.69 17.77
CA LYS A 309 23.61 -4.12 18.01
C LYS A 309 22.62 -3.33 17.15
N ILE A 310 21.63 -4.04 16.60
CA ILE A 310 20.46 -3.49 15.91
C ILE A 310 19.22 -4.13 16.51
N GLY A 311 18.59 -3.47 17.47
CA GLY A 311 17.56 -4.09 18.30
C GLY A 311 18.12 -5.30 19.06
N GLU A 312 17.55 -6.49 18.82
CA GLU A 312 18.03 -7.75 19.42
C GLU A 312 19.16 -8.42 18.63
N LEU A 313 19.42 -7.97 17.39
CA LEU A 313 20.45 -8.54 16.53
C LEU A 313 21.84 -8.05 16.96
N SER A 314 22.81 -8.96 17.00
CA SER A 314 24.22 -8.68 17.29
C SER A 314 25.09 -9.22 16.17
N VAL A 315 25.71 -8.34 15.38
CA VAL A 315 26.49 -8.66 14.16
C VAL A 315 27.75 -7.81 14.08
N SER A 316 28.64 -8.07 13.13
CA SER A 316 29.76 -7.17 12.84
C SER A 316 29.27 -5.84 12.24
N LEU A 317 30.06 -4.78 12.39
CA LEU A 317 29.79 -3.48 11.76
C LEU A 317 29.64 -3.61 10.23
N GLU A 318 30.52 -4.39 9.59
CA GLU A 318 30.45 -4.63 8.14
C GLU A 318 29.10 -5.24 7.73
N THR A 319 28.64 -6.28 8.42
CA THR A 319 27.34 -6.92 8.15
C THR A 319 26.17 -5.99 8.47
N ALA A 320 26.24 -5.23 9.56
CA ALA A 320 25.23 -4.22 9.90
C ALA A 320 25.04 -3.20 8.77
N LEU A 321 26.13 -2.63 8.28
CA LEU A 321 26.12 -1.63 7.20
C LEU A 321 25.70 -2.22 5.85
N ILE A 322 26.06 -3.48 5.55
CA ILE A 322 25.73 -4.11 4.26
C ILE A 322 24.27 -4.59 4.21
N GLU A 323 23.79 -5.26 5.25
CA GLU A 323 22.55 -6.04 5.20
C GLU A 323 21.35 -5.41 5.94
N HIS A 324 21.61 -4.48 6.86
CA HIS A 324 20.59 -4.10 7.85
C HIS A 324 20.29 -2.60 7.96
N LEU A 325 21.16 -1.73 7.42
CA LEU A 325 21.04 -0.28 7.56
C LEU A 325 20.90 0.41 6.20
N GLU A 326 20.07 1.45 6.13
CA GLU A 326 19.92 2.26 4.91
C GLU A 326 21.13 3.18 4.75
N LEU A 327 21.80 3.12 3.58
CA LEU A 327 22.96 3.98 3.27
C LEU A 327 22.84 4.71 1.93
N THR A 328 21.85 4.37 1.11
CA THR A 328 21.69 4.86 -0.27
C THR A 328 20.68 6.00 -0.38
N GLN A 329 19.94 6.29 0.68
CA GLN A 329 19.02 7.42 0.77
C GLN A 329 19.33 8.23 2.04
N SER A 330 19.65 9.50 1.88
CA SER A 330 19.80 10.43 3.00
C SER A 330 18.45 10.97 3.46
N TYR A 331 18.36 11.33 4.74
CA TYR A 331 17.16 11.89 5.37
C TYR A 331 17.57 12.79 6.55
N PRO A 332 16.72 13.74 6.97
CA PRO A 332 17.05 14.71 8.02
C PRO A 332 17.58 14.07 9.31
N GLY A 333 16.93 13.01 9.77
CA GLY A 333 17.28 12.33 11.02
C GLY A 333 18.68 11.70 11.02
N PHE A 334 19.20 11.27 9.86
CA PHE A 334 20.58 10.79 9.78
C PHE A 334 21.57 11.93 10.02
N VAL A 335 21.39 13.06 9.31
CA VAL A 335 22.28 14.22 9.41
C VAL A 335 22.30 14.78 10.82
N GLU A 336 21.12 14.89 11.44
CA GLU A 336 20.96 15.32 12.85
C GLU A 336 21.73 14.41 13.82
N LYS A 337 21.46 13.10 13.77
CA LYS A 337 22.11 12.13 14.67
C LYS A 337 23.62 12.07 14.44
N TYR A 338 24.06 12.10 13.18
CA TYR A 338 25.47 12.07 12.83
C TYR A 338 26.19 13.35 13.28
N ALA A 339 25.58 14.52 13.13
CA ALA A 339 26.11 15.79 13.61
C ALA A 339 26.32 15.76 15.13
N ILE A 340 25.33 15.25 15.88
CA ILE A 340 25.41 15.12 17.34
C ILE A 340 26.50 14.12 17.75
N ALA A 341 26.53 12.94 17.12
CA ALA A 341 27.47 11.87 17.46
C ALA A 341 28.93 12.25 17.18
N THR A 342 29.15 13.10 16.17
CA THR A 342 30.50 13.54 15.75
C THR A 342 30.90 14.90 16.32
N GLY A 343 29.95 15.66 16.86
CA GLY A 343 30.16 17.05 17.26
C GLY A 343 30.41 17.99 16.08
N ASN A 344 29.92 17.68 14.88
CA ASN A 344 30.12 18.49 13.68
C ASN A 344 29.22 19.75 13.73
N GLU A 345 29.83 20.93 13.94
CA GLU A 345 29.12 22.20 14.05
C GLU A 345 28.44 22.64 12.75
N GLU A 346 29.02 22.34 11.58
CA GLU A 346 28.45 22.71 10.28
C GLU A 346 27.18 21.90 9.98
N LEU A 347 27.23 20.59 10.20
CA LEU A 347 26.04 19.73 10.07
C LEU A 347 25.00 20.06 11.15
N SER A 348 25.42 20.47 12.34
CA SER A 348 24.50 20.92 13.39
C SER A 348 23.80 22.23 13.01
N ALA A 349 24.51 23.18 12.40
CA ALA A 349 23.90 24.40 11.88
C ALA A 349 22.92 24.10 10.74
N LEU A 350 23.32 23.21 9.82
CA LEU A 350 22.48 22.75 8.72
C LEU A 350 21.19 22.08 9.22
N ALA A 351 21.29 21.21 10.23
CA ALA A 351 20.15 20.53 10.84
C ALA A 351 19.10 21.50 11.42
N ASN A 352 19.51 22.70 11.83
CA ASN A 352 18.60 23.73 12.34
C ASN A 352 17.90 24.55 11.24
N ASP A 353 18.31 24.42 9.98
CA ASP A 353 17.68 25.04 8.81
C ASP A 353 17.04 23.97 7.91
N LYS A 354 15.72 23.79 8.05
CA LYS A 354 14.96 22.78 7.30
C LYS A 354 15.10 22.90 5.78
N ALA A 355 15.16 24.12 5.25
CA ALA A 355 15.23 24.32 3.80
C ALA A 355 16.64 23.99 3.29
N ALA A 356 17.67 24.45 3.99
CA ALA A 356 19.05 24.14 3.66
C ALA A 356 19.34 22.64 3.79
N LEU A 357 18.84 22.00 4.85
CA LEU A 357 19.00 20.55 5.08
C LEU A 357 18.39 19.73 3.94
N ARG A 358 17.19 20.08 3.47
CA ARG A 358 16.54 19.39 2.34
C ARG A 358 17.36 19.49 1.06
N ALA A 359 17.80 20.70 0.71
CA ALA A 359 18.65 20.89 -0.47
C ALA A 359 19.99 20.13 -0.33
N TYR A 360 20.53 20.02 0.88
CA TYR A 360 21.75 19.27 1.13
C TYR A 360 21.59 17.76 0.93
N ILE A 361 20.49 17.16 1.40
CA ILE A 361 20.27 15.71 1.30
C ILE A 361 19.79 15.26 -0.08
N GLU A 362 19.17 16.13 -0.88
CA GLU A 362 18.60 15.78 -2.20
C GLU A 362 19.66 15.21 -3.16
N GLU A 363 20.89 15.75 -3.12
CA GLU A 363 22.00 15.31 -3.97
C GLU A 363 22.93 14.29 -3.31
N ARG A 364 22.64 13.81 -2.10
CA ARG A 364 23.59 13.02 -1.28
C ARG A 364 22.97 11.71 -0.78
N GLN A 365 23.72 10.63 -0.94
CA GLN A 365 23.52 9.40 -0.17
C GLN A 365 24.17 9.54 1.21
N ILE A 366 23.85 8.64 2.14
CA ILE A 366 24.50 8.63 3.46
C ILE A 366 26.01 8.39 3.33
N PHE A 367 26.43 7.59 2.35
CA PHE A 367 27.84 7.44 1.96
C PHE A 367 28.52 8.80 1.76
N ASP A 368 27.88 9.70 1.00
CA ASP A 368 28.44 11.03 0.70
C ASP A 368 28.52 11.91 1.94
N VAL A 369 27.47 11.92 2.78
CA VAL A 369 27.45 12.72 4.00
C VAL A 369 28.62 12.32 4.91
N ILE A 370 28.88 11.03 5.07
CA ILE A 370 29.99 10.52 5.87
C ILE A 370 31.34 10.86 5.23
N LYS A 371 31.53 10.55 3.94
CA LYS A 371 32.79 10.79 3.22
C LYS A 371 33.19 12.27 3.19
N GLN A 372 32.21 13.17 3.07
CA GLN A 372 32.43 14.62 3.06
C GLN A 372 32.67 15.20 4.47
N ASN A 373 32.22 14.51 5.52
CA ASN A 373 32.32 14.98 6.90
C ASN A 373 32.97 13.93 7.83
N PRO A 374 34.19 13.45 7.52
CA PRO A 374 34.83 12.40 8.28
C PRO A 374 35.14 12.87 9.71
N ALA A 375 34.72 12.09 10.70
CA ALA A 375 34.92 12.39 12.11
C ALA A 375 35.14 11.12 12.93
N ASN A 376 35.71 11.27 14.13
CA ASN A 376 35.86 10.16 15.06
C ASN A 376 34.49 9.82 15.65
N ILE A 377 34.03 8.59 15.44
CA ILE A 377 32.75 8.08 15.92
C ILE A 377 32.91 6.61 16.31
N GLU A 378 32.23 6.18 17.37
CA GLU A 378 32.22 4.77 17.75
C GLU A 378 31.32 3.95 16.81
N ALA A 379 31.65 2.67 16.58
CA ALA A 379 30.90 1.80 15.68
C ALA A 379 29.39 1.75 16.02
N GLN A 380 29.05 1.64 17.31
CA GLN A 380 27.66 1.61 17.74
C GLN A 380 26.96 2.94 17.50
N ALA A 381 27.64 4.07 17.75
CA ALA A 381 27.07 5.39 17.52
C ALA A 381 26.77 5.62 16.03
N LEU A 382 27.62 5.12 15.12
CA LEU A 382 27.32 5.15 13.68
C LEU A 382 26.07 4.34 13.33
N VAL A 383 25.95 3.13 13.89
CA VAL A 383 24.77 2.27 13.69
C VAL A 383 23.50 2.95 14.19
N ASP A 384 23.55 3.61 15.35
CA ASP A 384 22.40 4.29 15.96
C ASP A 384 21.96 5.55 15.18
N CYS A 385 22.85 6.10 14.33
CA CYS A 385 22.51 7.20 13.42
C CYS A 385 21.64 6.73 12.24
N CYS A 386 21.84 5.49 11.78
CA CYS A 386 21.17 4.94 10.61
C CYS A 386 19.81 4.33 10.95
N ARG A 387 18.87 4.44 10.00
CA ARG A 387 17.60 3.69 10.04
C ARG A 387 17.77 2.29 9.46
N LYS A 388 16.85 1.39 9.79
CA LYS A 388 16.82 0.03 9.22
C LYS A 388 16.65 0.08 7.71
N LEU A 389 17.31 -0.83 7.02
CA LEU A 389 17.17 -1.03 5.58
C LEU A 389 15.72 -1.38 5.23
N GLN A 390 15.13 -0.63 4.31
CA GLN A 390 13.78 -0.89 3.80
C GLN A 390 13.83 -1.61 2.46
N ALA A 391 12.94 -2.59 2.27
CA ALA A 391 12.71 -3.18 0.96
C ALA A 391 12.21 -2.12 -0.04
N ARG A 392 12.51 -2.30 -1.32
CA ARG A 392 11.90 -1.50 -2.39
C ARG A 392 10.73 -2.29 -2.98
N LEU A 393 9.59 -1.61 -3.12
CA LEU A 393 8.40 -2.17 -3.76
C LEU A 393 8.51 -1.96 -5.28
N TYR A 394 8.19 -3.00 -6.04
CA TYR A 394 8.09 -2.96 -7.49
C TYR A 394 6.74 -3.53 -7.92
N SER A 395 6.01 -2.81 -8.77
CA SER A 395 4.79 -3.33 -9.39
C SER A 395 5.11 -4.61 -10.16
N ILE A 396 4.38 -5.68 -9.86
CA ILE A 396 4.61 -6.98 -10.49
C ILE A 396 4.25 -6.91 -11.98
N ALA A 397 5.15 -7.41 -12.82
CA ALA A 397 5.07 -7.38 -14.28
C ALA A 397 4.64 -8.71 -14.91
N SER A 398 4.16 -9.66 -14.11
CA SER A 398 3.63 -10.95 -14.55
C SER A 398 2.24 -11.24 -13.98
N SER A 399 1.49 -12.11 -14.65
CA SER A 399 0.36 -12.83 -14.04
C SER A 399 0.82 -14.19 -13.56
N GLN A 400 0.47 -14.54 -12.32
CA GLN A 400 0.76 -15.87 -11.78
C GLN A 400 0.06 -17.00 -12.57
N ALA A 401 -1.02 -16.69 -13.30
CA ALA A 401 -1.67 -17.66 -14.17
C ALA A 401 -0.85 -18.01 -15.43
N GLU A 402 0.08 -17.14 -15.82
CA GLU A 402 0.97 -17.35 -16.99
C GLU A 402 2.33 -17.93 -16.57
N VAL A 403 2.87 -17.49 -15.44
CA VAL A 403 4.26 -17.79 -15.04
C VAL A 403 4.37 -18.69 -13.81
N GLU A 404 3.24 -19.20 -13.30
CA GLU A 404 3.16 -20.15 -12.19
C GLU A 404 3.92 -19.69 -10.93
N ASP A 405 5.05 -20.33 -10.62
CA ASP A 405 5.86 -20.05 -9.43
C ASP A 405 6.92 -18.96 -9.67
N GLU A 406 6.82 -18.16 -10.74
CA GLU A 406 7.71 -17.02 -10.98
C GLU A 406 7.01 -15.69 -10.67
N VAL A 407 7.82 -14.67 -10.36
CA VAL A 407 7.39 -13.27 -10.31
C VAL A 407 8.34 -12.40 -11.09
N HIS A 408 7.78 -11.59 -11.99
CA HIS A 408 8.55 -10.77 -12.91
C HIS A 408 8.47 -9.31 -12.50
N LEU A 409 9.56 -8.58 -12.65
CA LEU A 409 9.64 -7.14 -12.42
C LEU A 409 10.16 -6.41 -13.66
N THR A 410 9.84 -5.11 -13.75
CA THR A 410 10.43 -4.19 -14.72
C THR A 410 11.13 -3.07 -13.96
N VAL A 411 12.45 -3.16 -13.83
CA VAL A 411 13.23 -2.29 -12.94
C VAL A 411 14.05 -1.29 -13.76
N GLY A 412 13.80 0.00 -13.55
CA GLY A 412 14.66 1.06 -14.04
C GLY A 412 15.86 1.25 -13.11
N LEU A 413 17.08 1.16 -13.64
CA LEU A 413 18.29 1.49 -12.91
C LEU A 413 18.26 2.97 -12.53
N VAL A 414 18.36 3.23 -11.23
CA VAL A 414 18.63 4.57 -10.73
C VAL A 414 20.14 4.73 -10.70
N GLU A 415 20.66 5.63 -11.53
CA GLU A 415 22.07 6.00 -11.57
C GLU A 415 22.20 7.50 -11.82
N PHE A 416 23.18 8.12 -11.18
CA PHE A 416 23.47 9.55 -11.33
C PHE A 416 24.94 9.81 -11.01
N ASP A 417 25.51 10.85 -11.63
CA ASP A 417 26.86 11.31 -11.34
C ASP A 417 26.78 12.53 -10.42
N THR A 418 27.39 12.44 -9.24
CA THR A 418 27.53 13.58 -8.33
C THR A 418 28.85 13.51 -7.58
N PHE A 419 29.38 14.65 -7.14
CA PHE A 419 30.67 14.76 -6.45
C PHE A 419 31.86 14.09 -7.17
N GLY A 420 31.78 13.91 -8.50
CA GLY A 420 32.82 13.25 -9.30
C GLY A 420 32.80 11.73 -9.24
N GLU A 421 31.81 11.12 -8.59
CA GLU A 421 31.59 9.68 -8.50
C GLU A 421 30.25 9.30 -9.12
N LYS A 422 30.12 8.02 -9.50
CA LYS A 422 28.87 7.47 -10.03
C LYS A 422 28.13 6.76 -8.91
N HIS A 423 26.87 7.14 -8.70
CA HIS A 423 26.01 6.60 -7.66
C HIS A 423 24.93 5.71 -8.27
N PHE A 424 24.47 4.76 -7.47
CA PHE A 424 23.37 3.87 -7.84
C PHE A 424 22.30 3.87 -6.74
N GLY A 425 21.04 3.72 -7.15
CA GLY A 425 19.96 3.43 -6.21
C GLY A 425 20.20 2.09 -5.53
N GLY A 426 19.84 1.96 -4.26
CA GLY A 426 20.19 0.79 -3.47
C GLY A 426 19.71 -0.53 -4.07
N CYS A 427 18.40 -0.68 -4.26
CA CYS A 427 17.84 -1.93 -4.79
C CYS A 427 18.04 -2.07 -6.31
N SER A 428 17.79 -1.02 -7.11
CA SER A 428 17.94 -1.10 -8.56
C SER A 428 19.39 -1.29 -9.00
N GLY A 429 20.35 -0.65 -8.32
CA GLY A 429 21.78 -0.87 -8.51
C GLY A 429 22.23 -2.27 -8.07
N TYR A 430 21.73 -2.75 -6.93
CA TYR A 430 22.00 -4.13 -6.49
C TYR A 430 21.52 -5.14 -7.53
N LEU A 431 20.25 -5.07 -7.94
CA LEU A 431 19.66 -6.01 -8.89
C LEU A 431 20.28 -5.93 -10.29
N ALA A 432 20.58 -4.73 -10.80
CA ALA A 432 21.07 -4.57 -12.17
C ALA A 432 22.57 -4.84 -12.34
N ASN A 433 23.39 -4.57 -11.31
CA ASN A 433 24.85 -4.55 -11.44
C ASN A 433 25.59 -5.52 -10.51
N ARG A 434 24.99 -5.97 -9.40
CA ARG A 434 25.72 -6.73 -8.35
C ARG A 434 25.15 -8.12 -8.07
N ALA A 435 23.84 -8.28 -8.09
CA ALA A 435 23.20 -9.57 -7.90
C ALA A 435 23.41 -10.43 -9.15
N GLU A 436 24.04 -11.59 -8.99
CA GLU A 436 24.20 -12.55 -10.08
C GLU A 436 22.96 -13.45 -10.18
N GLU A 437 22.65 -13.91 -11.39
CA GLU A 437 21.63 -14.95 -11.60
C GLU A 437 21.99 -16.21 -10.77
N GLY A 438 20.99 -16.83 -10.14
CA GLY A 438 21.14 -17.92 -9.19
C GLY A 438 21.39 -17.49 -7.73
N THR A 439 21.61 -16.19 -7.46
CA THR A 439 21.70 -15.69 -6.08
C THR A 439 20.33 -15.61 -5.41
N LYS A 440 20.30 -15.62 -4.07
CA LYS A 440 19.06 -15.47 -3.31
C LYS A 440 18.81 -14.02 -2.92
N VAL A 441 17.61 -13.53 -3.23
CA VAL A 441 17.09 -12.24 -2.81
C VAL A 441 15.92 -12.42 -1.85
N LYS A 442 15.85 -11.56 -0.82
CA LYS A 442 14.78 -11.62 0.17
C LYS A 442 13.56 -10.85 -0.35
N VAL A 443 12.43 -11.52 -0.50
CA VAL A 443 11.22 -10.97 -1.10
C VAL A 443 9.95 -11.24 -0.28
N PHE A 444 8.93 -10.41 -0.47
CA PHE A 444 7.58 -10.64 0.03
C PHE A 444 6.56 -10.01 -0.93
N SER A 445 5.34 -10.55 -0.96
CA SER A 445 4.23 -9.98 -1.73
C SER A 445 3.49 -8.93 -0.89
N GLU A 446 3.26 -7.75 -1.45
CA GLU A 446 2.43 -6.70 -0.88
C GLU A 446 1.15 -6.57 -1.72
N HIS A 447 0.01 -6.90 -1.10
CA HIS A 447 -1.27 -6.91 -1.81
C HIS A 447 -1.83 -5.49 -2.00
N ASN A 448 -2.28 -5.18 -3.21
CA ASN A 448 -2.90 -3.91 -3.56
C ASN A 448 -4.36 -4.08 -4.04
N ASP A 449 -5.29 -4.09 -3.09
CA ASP A 449 -6.73 -4.22 -3.38
C ASP A 449 -7.28 -3.06 -4.26
N ASN A 450 -6.57 -1.93 -4.33
CA ASN A 450 -6.99 -0.72 -5.04
C ASN A 450 -6.52 -0.68 -6.51
N PHE A 451 -5.69 -1.63 -6.96
CA PHE A 451 -5.19 -1.68 -8.33
C PHE A 451 -5.39 -3.09 -8.92
N ARG A 452 -6.57 -3.30 -9.52
CA ARG A 452 -7.05 -4.61 -9.99
C ARG A 452 -7.80 -4.51 -11.30
N LEU A 453 -7.69 -5.56 -12.11
CA LEU A 453 -8.57 -5.78 -13.26
C LEU A 453 -10.05 -5.88 -12.84
N PRO A 454 -10.99 -5.51 -13.72
CA PRO A 454 -12.41 -5.73 -13.46
C PRO A 454 -12.71 -7.24 -13.29
N VAL A 455 -13.68 -7.52 -12.42
CA VAL A 455 -14.17 -8.89 -12.18
C VAL A 455 -14.85 -9.44 -13.45
N ASP A 456 -15.58 -8.59 -14.17
CA ASP A 456 -16.22 -8.95 -15.43
C ASP A 456 -15.20 -8.91 -16.59
N ASN A 457 -14.98 -10.08 -17.21
CA ASN A 457 -14.09 -10.27 -18.36
C ASN A 457 -14.50 -9.45 -19.59
N ALA A 458 -15.77 -9.07 -19.73
CA ALA A 458 -16.25 -8.27 -20.86
C ALA A 458 -15.97 -6.77 -20.69
N THR A 459 -15.59 -6.32 -19.49
CA THR A 459 -15.35 -4.91 -19.22
C THR A 459 -14.07 -4.43 -19.93
N PRO A 460 -14.14 -3.34 -20.73
CA PRO A 460 -12.97 -2.77 -21.39
C PRO A 460 -11.99 -2.11 -20.40
N VAL A 461 -10.72 -2.07 -20.76
CA VAL A 461 -9.68 -1.41 -19.94
C VAL A 461 -8.80 -0.49 -20.77
N ILE A 462 -8.49 0.69 -20.21
CA ILE A 462 -7.52 1.64 -20.74
C ILE A 462 -6.34 1.71 -19.77
N MET A 463 -5.14 1.46 -20.27
CA MET A 463 -3.91 1.35 -19.50
C MET A 463 -2.93 2.41 -19.96
N VAL A 464 -2.48 3.28 -19.07
CA VAL A 464 -1.53 4.37 -19.36
C VAL A 464 -0.27 4.19 -18.52
N GLY A 465 0.81 3.73 -19.17
CA GLY A 465 2.03 3.32 -18.47
C GLY A 465 3.31 3.59 -19.26
N PRO A 466 3.81 4.83 -19.29
CA PRO A 466 5.10 5.13 -19.92
C PRO A 466 6.28 4.58 -19.09
N GLY A 467 7.37 4.21 -19.77
CA GLY A 467 8.57 3.67 -19.14
C GLY A 467 8.29 2.42 -18.32
N THR A 468 8.81 2.35 -17.09
CA THR A 468 8.57 1.25 -16.15
C THR A 468 7.12 1.13 -15.71
N GLY A 469 6.28 2.15 -15.95
CA GLY A 469 4.84 2.09 -15.72
C GLY A 469 4.11 1.04 -16.57
N ILE A 470 4.77 0.44 -17.57
CA ILE A 470 4.23 -0.71 -18.31
C ILE A 470 4.13 -1.99 -17.47
N ALA A 471 4.88 -2.09 -16.36
CA ALA A 471 5.00 -3.29 -15.55
C ALA A 471 3.64 -3.95 -15.23
N PRO A 472 2.72 -3.32 -14.48
CA PRO A 472 1.47 -3.97 -14.15
C PRO A 472 0.57 -4.21 -15.37
N PHE A 473 0.75 -3.46 -16.46
CA PHE A 473 -0.05 -3.66 -17.69
C PHE A 473 0.40 -4.86 -18.50
N ARG A 474 1.68 -5.23 -18.41
CA ARG A 474 2.13 -6.55 -18.88
C ARG A 474 1.42 -7.66 -18.11
N ALA A 475 1.40 -7.59 -16.77
CA ALA A 475 0.68 -8.54 -15.92
C ALA A 475 -0.82 -8.60 -16.24
N PHE A 476 -1.46 -7.44 -16.46
CA PHE A 476 -2.88 -7.37 -16.81
C PHE A 476 -3.19 -8.04 -18.14
N LEU A 477 -2.34 -7.84 -19.16
CA LEU A 477 -2.52 -8.49 -20.46
C LEU A 477 -2.34 -10.01 -20.36
N GLN A 478 -1.31 -10.48 -19.65
CA GLN A 478 -1.14 -11.91 -19.39
C GLN A 478 -2.36 -12.53 -18.69
N GLU A 479 -2.85 -11.88 -17.64
CA GLU A 479 -4.04 -12.34 -16.91
C GLU A 479 -5.29 -12.38 -17.79
N ARG A 480 -5.47 -11.37 -18.64
CA ARG A 480 -6.61 -11.31 -19.55
C ARG A 480 -6.52 -12.34 -20.67
N GLU A 481 -5.31 -12.67 -21.13
CA GLU A 481 -5.09 -13.81 -22.04
C GLU A 481 -5.44 -15.13 -21.34
N ALA A 482 -4.92 -15.36 -20.11
CA ALA A 482 -5.17 -16.58 -19.34
C ALA A 482 -6.65 -16.78 -18.95
N ARG A 483 -7.40 -15.68 -18.77
CA ARG A 483 -8.84 -15.69 -18.47
C ARG A 483 -9.75 -15.76 -19.71
N ASP A 484 -9.19 -15.82 -20.92
CA ASP A 484 -9.92 -15.67 -22.18
C ASP A 484 -10.85 -14.44 -22.16
N ALA A 485 -10.36 -13.30 -21.66
CA ALA A 485 -11.18 -12.12 -21.45
C ALA A 485 -11.57 -11.44 -22.77
N GLU A 486 -12.88 -11.30 -23.02
CA GLU A 486 -13.43 -10.76 -24.27
C GLU A 486 -13.44 -9.22 -24.33
N GLY A 487 -13.30 -8.54 -23.20
CA GLY A 487 -13.33 -7.08 -23.14
C GLY A 487 -12.11 -6.45 -23.81
N GLU A 488 -12.32 -5.31 -24.45
CA GLU A 488 -11.29 -4.61 -25.22
C GLU A 488 -10.16 -4.06 -24.35
N ASN A 489 -8.94 -4.06 -24.87
CA ASN A 489 -7.74 -3.59 -24.17
C ASN A 489 -7.06 -2.47 -24.95
N TRP A 490 -6.78 -1.35 -24.28
CA TRP A 490 -6.06 -0.23 -24.87
C TRP A 490 -4.84 0.13 -24.04
N LEU A 491 -3.64 0.10 -24.64
CA LEU A 491 -2.40 0.54 -24.01
C LEU A 491 -1.91 1.88 -24.59
N PHE A 492 -1.67 2.86 -23.72
CA PHE A 492 -0.88 4.04 -24.01
C PHE A 492 0.51 3.87 -23.38
N PHE A 493 1.53 3.75 -24.23
CA PHE A 493 2.91 3.58 -23.81
C PHE A 493 3.78 4.73 -24.33
N GLY A 494 4.80 5.11 -23.57
CA GLY A 494 5.77 6.10 -24.01
C GLY A 494 7.15 5.94 -23.41
N ASN A 495 8.18 6.30 -24.17
CA ASN A 495 9.57 6.33 -23.73
C ASN A 495 10.39 7.30 -24.63
N PRO A 496 11.71 7.49 -24.47
CA PRO A 496 12.46 8.39 -25.34
C PRO A 496 12.45 8.02 -26.83
N HIS A 497 12.85 6.80 -27.19
CA HIS A 497 13.06 6.39 -28.58
C HIS A 497 12.38 5.06 -28.94
N PHE A 498 11.82 4.95 -30.15
CA PHE A 498 11.18 3.71 -30.60
C PHE A 498 12.15 2.53 -30.70
N THR A 499 13.35 2.75 -31.22
CA THR A 499 14.32 1.68 -31.49
C THR A 499 15.15 1.25 -30.29
N GLU A 500 15.24 2.11 -29.26
CA GLU A 500 16.09 1.87 -28.09
C GLU A 500 15.26 1.65 -26.82
N ASP A 501 14.02 2.14 -26.75
CA ASP A 501 13.29 2.23 -25.48
C ASP A 501 11.90 1.59 -25.50
N PHE A 502 11.52 0.89 -26.57
CA PHE A 502 10.23 0.20 -26.62
C PHE A 502 10.28 -1.12 -25.83
N LEU A 503 10.00 -1.01 -24.54
CA LEU A 503 9.96 -2.15 -23.61
C LEU A 503 8.94 -3.20 -24.07
N TYR A 504 9.32 -4.48 -23.99
CA TYR A 504 8.48 -5.63 -24.36
C TYR A 504 7.89 -5.57 -25.78
N GLN A 505 8.56 -4.89 -26.73
CA GLN A 505 8.07 -4.65 -28.08
C GLN A 505 7.52 -5.91 -28.79
N VAL A 506 8.24 -7.03 -28.72
CA VAL A 506 7.85 -8.28 -29.37
C VAL A 506 6.56 -8.86 -28.77
N GLU A 507 6.43 -8.80 -27.45
CA GLU A 507 5.25 -9.28 -26.71
C GLU A 507 4.03 -8.38 -27.00
N ILE A 508 4.21 -7.05 -26.99
CA ILE A 508 3.15 -6.11 -27.37
C ILE A 508 2.69 -6.33 -28.82
N GLN A 509 3.61 -6.57 -29.76
CA GLN A 509 3.25 -6.90 -31.15
C GLN A 509 2.49 -8.23 -31.25
N LYS A 510 2.85 -9.23 -30.44
CA LYS A 510 2.10 -10.50 -30.35
C LYS A 510 0.66 -10.24 -29.91
N TYR A 511 0.45 -9.42 -28.88
CA TYR A 511 -0.89 -9.11 -28.37
C TYR A 511 -1.75 -8.30 -29.36
N VAL A 512 -1.15 -7.36 -30.10
CA VAL A 512 -1.86 -6.67 -31.19
C VAL A 512 -2.27 -7.66 -32.28
N LYS A 513 -1.37 -8.59 -32.65
CA LYS A 513 -1.63 -9.58 -33.70
C LYS A 513 -2.68 -10.61 -33.30
N SER A 514 -2.72 -11.04 -32.03
CA SER A 514 -3.72 -11.97 -31.53
C SER A 514 -5.10 -11.32 -31.35
N GLY A 515 -5.16 -9.99 -31.31
CA GLY A 515 -6.38 -9.22 -31.04
C GLY A 515 -6.65 -9.02 -29.55
N LEU A 516 -5.80 -9.56 -28.66
CA LEU A 516 -5.87 -9.29 -27.22
C LEU A 516 -5.72 -7.80 -26.96
N LEU A 517 -4.71 -7.15 -27.52
CA LEU A 517 -4.52 -5.70 -27.42
C LEU A 517 -5.23 -5.01 -28.58
N THR A 518 -6.45 -4.53 -28.33
CA THR A 518 -7.33 -3.89 -29.31
C THR A 518 -6.73 -2.61 -29.87
N HIS A 519 -6.12 -1.80 -29.00
CA HIS A 519 -5.46 -0.56 -29.38
C HIS A 519 -4.13 -0.38 -28.65
N VAL A 520 -3.15 0.18 -29.36
CA VAL A 520 -1.89 0.62 -28.79
C VAL A 520 -1.52 1.98 -29.36
N ASP A 521 -1.27 2.94 -28.47
CA ASP A 521 -0.83 4.29 -28.82
C ASP A 521 0.52 4.56 -28.19
N LEU A 522 1.49 4.94 -29.04
CA LEU A 522 2.89 5.08 -28.67
C LEU A 522 3.35 6.53 -28.70
N ALA A 523 4.06 6.95 -27.65
CA ALA A 523 4.62 8.29 -27.50
C ALA A 523 6.15 8.24 -27.31
N PHE A 524 6.89 8.59 -28.37
CA PHE A 524 8.36 8.68 -28.31
C PHE A 524 8.80 10.13 -28.21
N SER A 525 9.32 10.50 -27.05
CA SER A 525 9.57 11.91 -26.72
C SER A 525 10.80 12.51 -27.39
N ARG A 526 11.65 11.70 -28.04
CA ARG A 526 12.94 12.13 -28.60
C ARG A 526 13.19 11.68 -30.06
N ASP A 527 12.21 11.08 -30.73
CA ASP A 527 12.35 10.67 -32.15
C ASP A 527 12.10 11.82 -33.14
N GLN A 528 11.60 12.95 -32.66
CA GLN A 528 11.34 14.16 -33.43
C GLN A 528 11.65 15.41 -32.60
N ALA A 529 11.61 16.60 -33.25
CA ALA A 529 11.92 17.87 -32.60
C ALA A 529 10.92 18.23 -31.48
N GLU A 530 9.63 17.96 -31.72
CA GLU A 530 8.57 18.18 -30.73
C GLU A 530 8.48 16.98 -29.78
N LYS A 531 8.41 17.22 -28.47
CA LYS A 531 8.26 16.15 -27.50
C LYS A 531 6.82 15.66 -27.49
N ILE A 532 6.62 14.37 -27.74
CA ILE A 532 5.32 13.70 -27.67
C ILE A 532 5.30 12.78 -26.46
N TYR A 533 4.30 12.96 -25.61
CA TYR A 533 4.04 12.17 -24.41
C TYR A 533 2.68 11.48 -24.46
N VAL A 534 2.39 10.62 -23.48
CA VAL A 534 1.15 9.83 -23.43
C VAL A 534 -0.09 10.71 -23.28
N GLN A 535 0.01 11.84 -22.57
CA GLN A 535 -1.07 12.82 -22.46
C GLN A 535 -1.43 13.47 -23.80
N ASP A 536 -0.46 13.62 -24.71
CA ASP A 536 -0.71 14.16 -26.05
C ASP A 536 -1.47 13.14 -26.90
N ARG A 537 -1.09 11.86 -26.81
CA ARG A 537 -1.82 10.75 -27.44
C ARG A 537 -3.23 10.59 -26.89
N LEU A 538 -3.41 10.72 -25.58
CA LEU A 538 -4.74 10.70 -24.96
C LEU A 538 -5.63 11.81 -25.54
N ARG A 539 -5.13 13.05 -25.62
CA ARG A 539 -5.88 14.17 -26.21
C ARG A 539 -6.19 13.94 -27.69
N GLU A 540 -5.24 13.43 -28.46
CA GLU A 540 -5.44 13.06 -29.87
C GLU A 540 -6.57 12.04 -30.05
N LYS A 541 -6.67 11.09 -29.12
CA LYS A 541 -7.69 10.03 -29.11
C LYS A 541 -8.91 10.36 -28.23
N GLY A 542 -9.07 11.62 -27.84
CA GLY A 542 -10.00 12.03 -26.79
C GLY A 542 -11.44 11.56 -26.98
N GLU A 543 -11.97 11.62 -28.21
CA GLU A 543 -13.33 11.17 -28.52
C GLU A 543 -13.52 9.67 -28.22
N ALA A 544 -12.57 8.84 -28.65
CA ALA A 544 -12.61 7.39 -28.44
C ALA A 544 -12.36 7.02 -26.98
N VAL A 545 -11.43 7.71 -26.30
CA VAL A 545 -11.19 7.55 -24.85
C VAL A 545 -12.49 7.85 -24.08
N PHE A 546 -13.15 8.98 -24.37
CA PHE A 546 -14.40 9.32 -23.71
C PHE A 546 -15.51 8.30 -24.00
N ALA A 547 -15.63 7.82 -25.24
CA ALA A 547 -16.61 6.79 -25.59
C ALA A 547 -16.39 5.48 -24.82
N TRP A 548 -15.13 5.07 -24.59
CA TRP A 548 -14.82 3.90 -23.77
C TRP A 548 -15.15 4.13 -22.29
N LEU A 549 -14.89 5.32 -21.75
CA LEU A 549 -15.33 5.68 -20.39
C LEU A 549 -16.85 5.58 -20.25
N GLU A 550 -17.62 6.04 -21.25
CA GLU A 550 -19.09 5.92 -21.26
C GLU A 550 -19.56 4.46 -21.44
N LYS A 551 -18.76 3.60 -22.09
CA LYS A 551 -19.01 2.15 -22.21
C LYS A 551 -18.80 1.39 -20.89
N GLY A 552 -18.25 2.03 -19.86
CA GLY A 552 -17.96 1.37 -18.59
C GLY A 552 -16.49 0.97 -18.41
N ALA A 553 -15.57 1.43 -19.29
CA ALA A 553 -14.17 1.06 -19.18
C ALA A 553 -13.55 1.44 -17.83
N HIS A 554 -12.61 0.62 -17.38
CA HIS A 554 -11.71 0.96 -16.28
C HIS A 554 -10.47 1.65 -16.84
N PHE A 555 -10.03 2.71 -16.18
CA PHE A 555 -8.88 3.53 -16.56
C PHE A 555 -7.77 3.40 -15.52
N TYR A 556 -6.59 3.02 -15.97
CA TYR A 556 -5.44 2.76 -15.11
C TYR A 556 -4.26 3.66 -15.49
N VAL A 557 -3.57 4.20 -14.49
CA VAL A 557 -2.35 4.98 -14.67
C VAL A 557 -1.24 4.38 -13.81
N CYS A 558 -0.07 4.12 -14.40
CA CYS A 558 1.10 3.66 -13.66
C CYS A 558 2.38 4.39 -14.09
N GLY A 559 3.25 4.70 -13.13
CA GLY A 559 4.55 5.36 -13.35
C GLY A 559 4.76 6.60 -12.48
N ASP A 560 5.45 7.62 -13.03
CA ASP A 560 5.87 8.82 -12.30
C ASP A 560 4.69 9.61 -11.69
N ALA A 561 4.66 9.70 -10.35
CA ALA A 561 3.65 10.45 -9.60
C ALA A 561 3.83 11.97 -9.73
N SER A 562 5.08 12.44 -9.89
CA SER A 562 5.42 13.85 -9.75
C SER A 562 4.94 14.71 -10.93
N ARG A 563 5.05 14.20 -12.16
CA ARG A 563 4.67 14.90 -13.40
C ARG A 563 3.66 14.12 -14.23
N MET A 564 3.99 12.89 -14.61
CA MET A 564 3.19 12.13 -15.58
C MET A 564 1.75 11.93 -15.12
N ALA A 565 1.54 11.53 -13.86
CA ALA A 565 0.20 11.33 -13.31
C ALA A 565 -0.66 12.61 -13.35
N LYS A 566 -0.06 13.76 -13.06
CA LYS A 566 -0.73 15.08 -13.10
C LYS A 566 -1.09 15.48 -14.53
N ASP A 567 -0.18 15.27 -15.47
CA ASP A 567 -0.41 15.58 -16.89
C ASP A 567 -1.50 14.70 -17.52
N VAL A 568 -1.53 13.40 -17.17
CA VAL A 568 -2.58 12.46 -17.61
C VAL A 568 -3.92 12.84 -16.98
N HIS A 569 -3.93 13.21 -15.70
CA HIS A 569 -5.15 13.68 -15.04
C HIS A 569 -5.72 14.93 -15.74
N GLN A 570 -4.88 15.92 -16.04
CA GLN A 570 -5.30 17.11 -16.77
C GLN A 570 -5.80 16.76 -18.18
N ALA A 571 -5.14 15.83 -18.88
CA ALA A 571 -5.62 15.38 -20.20
C ALA A 571 -7.00 14.74 -20.13
N LEU A 572 -7.30 13.95 -19.09
CA LEU A 572 -8.64 13.41 -18.88
C LEU A 572 -9.68 14.50 -18.64
N ILE A 573 -9.36 15.51 -17.82
CA ILE A 573 -10.23 16.68 -17.62
C ILE A 573 -10.51 17.36 -18.96
N ASP A 574 -9.49 17.61 -19.77
CA ASP A 574 -9.63 18.24 -21.10
C ASP A 574 -10.53 17.41 -22.03
N ILE A 575 -10.37 16.08 -22.03
CA ILE A 575 -11.16 15.13 -22.81
C ILE A 575 -12.63 15.15 -22.38
N ILE A 576 -12.89 15.08 -21.07
CA ILE A 576 -14.25 15.07 -20.52
C ILE A 576 -14.97 16.38 -20.80
N LYS A 577 -14.29 17.51 -20.71
CA LYS A 577 -14.86 18.82 -21.08
C LYS A 577 -15.22 18.86 -22.56
N THR A 578 -14.28 18.48 -23.41
CA THR A 578 -14.41 18.60 -24.87
C THR A 578 -15.44 17.64 -25.44
N HIS A 579 -15.39 16.36 -25.04
CA HIS A 579 -16.21 15.29 -25.62
C HIS A 579 -17.45 14.95 -24.78
N GLY A 580 -17.44 15.26 -23.48
CA GLY A 580 -18.59 15.10 -22.58
C GLY A 580 -19.45 16.35 -22.41
N GLY A 581 -19.05 17.50 -22.99
CA GLY A 581 -19.77 18.76 -22.88
C GLY A 581 -19.89 19.29 -21.44
N LYS A 582 -18.88 19.00 -20.62
CA LYS A 582 -18.83 19.37 -19.19
C LYS A 582 -18.00 20.64 -18.97
N ASP A 583 -18.30 21.39 -17.93
CA ASP A 583 -17.40 22.42 -17.39
C ASP A 583 -16.30 21.81 -16.49
N ASP A 584 -15.42 22.66 -15.96
CA ASP A 584 -14.29 22.23 -15.12
C ASP A 584 -14.76 21.49 -13.86
N GLU A 585 -15.76 22.02 -13.15
CA GLU A 585 -16.25 21.43 -11.90
C GLU A 585 -16.93 20.08 -12.17
N GLN A 586 -17.71 19.99 -13.25
CA GLN A 586 -18.37 18.76 -13.68
C GLN A 586 -17.39 17.70 -14.16
N ALA A 587 -16.28 18.08 -14.80
CA ALA A 587 -15.24 17.14 -15.22
C ALA A 587 -14.51 16.53 -14.03
N GLU A 588 -14.17 17.35 -13.02
CA GLU A 588 -13.59 16.88 -11.77
C GLU A 588 -14.54 15.93 -11.02
N GLN A 589 -15.82 16.31 -10.92
CA GLN A 589 -16.84 15.45 -10.32
C GLN A 589 -17.00 14.12 -11.07
N TYR A 590 -16.87 14.13 -12.39
CA TYR A 590 -16.93 12.91 -13.21
C TYR A 590 -15.75 11.97 -12.90
N LEU A 591 -14.51 12.49 -12.85
CA LEU A 591 -13.35 11.68 -12.49
C LEU A 591 -13.45 11.15 -11.06
N LYS A 592 -13.93 11.98 -10.12
CA LYS A 592 -14.18 11.53 -8.74
C LYS A 592 -15.20 10.41 -8.66
N ALA A 593 -16.27 10.48 -9.46
CA ALA A 593 -17.25 9.41 -9.56
C ALA A 593 -16.65 8.12 -10.14
N LEU A 594 -15.74 8.22 -11.13
CA LEU A 594 -15.00 7.06 -11.63
C LEU A 594 -14.10 6.44 -10.56
N ARG A 595 -13.36 7.24 -9.79
CA ARG A 595 -12.54 6.76 -8.66
C ARG A 595 -13.39 6.05 -7.61
N SER A 596 -14.49 6.69 -7.18
CA SER A 596 -15.43 6.11 -6.21
C SER A 596 -16.09 4.81 -6.70
N ALA A 597 -16.14 4.60 -8.02
CA ALA A 597 -16.63 3.37 -8.64
C ALA A 597 -15.52 2.34 -8.92
N ASN A 598 -14.28 2.57 -8.48
CA ASN A 598 -13.09 1.77 -8.79
C ASN A 598 -12.84 1.61 -10.30
N ARG A 599 -13.15 2.65 -11.08
CA ARG A 599 -12.99 2.71 -12.54
C ARG A 599 -11.91 3.68 -13.00
N TYR A 600 -11.30 4.42 -12.09
CA TYR A 600 -10.08 5.20 -12.33
C TYR A 600 -9.10 4.90 -11.20
N GLN A 601 -8.03 4.17 -11.50
CA GLN A 601 -7.09 3.62 -10.51
C GLN A 601 -5.66 4.04 -10.86
N LYS A 602 -4.83 4.29 -9.83
CA LYS A 602 -3.44 4.75 -9.99
C LYS A 602 -2.49 3.86 -9.21
N ASP A 603 -1.38 3.48 -9.84
CA ASP A 603 -0.21 2.86 -9.22
C ASP A 603 1.02 3.68 -9.57
N VAL A 604 1.19 4.80 -8.86
CA VAL A 604 2.23 5.79 -9.16
C VAL A 604 3.28 5.80 -8.06
N TYR A 605 4.46 6.33 -8.34
CA TYR A 605 5.56 6.40 -7.37
C TYR A 605 6.53 7.54 -7.69
#